data_AF-A0A7J2L6A3-F1
#
_entry.id   AF-A0A7J2L6A3-F1
#
_cell.length_a   1.000
_cell.length_b   1.000
_cell.length_c   1.000
_cell.angle_alpha   90.00
_cell.angle_beta   90.00
_cell.angle_gamma   90.00
#
_symmetry.space_group_name_H-M   'P 1'
#
loop_
_entity.id
_entity.type
_entity.pdbx_description
1 polymer ?
#
loop_
_entity_poly.entity_id
_entity_poly.type
_entity_poly.pdbx_seq_one_letter_code
_entity_poly.pdbx_strand_id
1 'polypeptide(L)'
;LIKVPRGCGSWECGCGEPHSIPFKTQGKSGSVRVVLMPAPKGVGLVADDESKKILRLAGIKDVWVKTFGNTGMRINLARAVYDALRNLNRYKLPE
;
A
#
# COMPACT_ATOMS: atom_id res chain seq x y z
N LEU A 1 11.67 12.61 -1.93
CA LEU A 1 10.87 11.83 -0.95
C LEU A 1 9.39 12.02 -1.24
N ILE A 2 8.56 10.99 -1.09
CA ILE A 2 7.09 11.09 -1.19
C ILE A 2 6.46 11.11 0.20
N LYS A 3 5.43 11.94 0.40
CA LYS A 3 4.62 11.90 1.64
C LYS A 3 3.56 10.83 1.48
N VAL A 4 3.55 9.82 2.34
CA VAL A 4 2.54 8.76 2.33
C VAL A 4 1.45 9.13 3.33
N PRO A 5 0.21 9.44 2.90
CA PRO A 5 -0.90 9.64 3.83
C PRO A 5 -1.22 8.30 4.50
N ARG A 6 -1.35 8.34 5.82
CA ARG A 6 -1.66 7.18 6.67
C ARG A 6 -2.97 7.44 7.38
N GLY A 7 -3.76 6.40 7.56
CA GLY A 7 -5.09 6.50 8.14
C GLY A 7 -5.66 5.14 8.51
N CYS A 8 -6.96 5.11 8.73
CA CYS A 8 -7.71 3.90 9.02
C CYS A 8 -8.86 3.80 8.01
N GLY A 9 -8.59 3.18 6.85
CA GLY A 9 -9.57 3.05 5.77
C GLY A 9 -10.35 1.73 5.76
N SER A 10 -10.11 0.85 6.74
CA SER A 10 -10.81 -0.44 6.80
C SER A 10 -12.17 -0.24 7.45
N TRP A 11 -13.22 -0.76 6.82
CA TRP A 11 -14.57 -0.80 7.42
C TRP A 11 -14.58 -1.55 8.76
N GLU A 12 -13.62 -2.45 8.98
CA GLU A 12 -13.51 -3.29 10.17
C GLU A 12 -12.76 -2.60 11.33
N CYS A 13 -12.16 -1.41 11.14
CA CYS A 13 -11.50 -0.66 12.22
C CYS A 13 -11.97 0.79 12.26
N GLY A 14 -12.52 1.21 13.40
CA GLY A 14 -12.85 2.61 13.72
C GLY A 14 -11.83 3.26 14.67
N CYS A 15 -10.63 2.70 14.74
CA CYS A 15 -9.66 2.94 15.79
C CYS A 15 -8.97 4.33 15.75
N GLY A 16 -9.21 5.14 14.71
CA GLY A 16 -8.70 6.53 14.59
C GLY A 16 -7.18 6.69 14.44
N GLU A 17 -6.41 5.63 14.68
CA GLU A 17 -4.94 5.65 14.62
C GLU A 17 -4.44 5.44 13.18
N PRO A 18 -3.45 6.22 12.69
CA PRO A 18 -2.90 6.09 11.34
C PRO A 18 -1.95 4.90 11.22
N HIS A 19 -2.50 3.68 11.25
CA HIS A 19 -1.75 2.42 11.15
C HIS A 19 -1.76 1.82 9.73
N SER A 20 -2.77 2.16 8.93
CA SER A 20 -3.07 1.58 7.62
C SER A 20 -3.13 2.66 6.54
N ILE A 21 -3.59 2.29 5.35
CA ILE A 21 -3.89 3.25 4.27
C ILE A 21 -5.35 3.73 4.38
N PRO A 22 -5.66 4.97 3.96
CA PRO A 22 -7.02 5.52 4.05
C PRO A 22 -8.00 4.97 2.99
N PHE A 23 -7.51 4.56 1.83
CA PHE A 23 -8.33 3.98 0.76
C PHE A 23 -7.52 3.00 -0.08
N LYS A 24 -8.24 2.17 -0.84
CA LYS A 24 -7.63 1.22 -1.78
C LYS A 24 -6.92 1.96 -2.92
N THR A 25 -5.65 1.66 -3.14
CA THR A 25 -4.86 2.22 -4.24
C THR A 25 -4.29 1.11 -5.13
N GLN A 26 -3.98 1.46 -6.37
CA GLN A 26 -3.37 0.56 -7.34
C GLN A 26 -2.15 1.24 -7.96
N GLY A 27 -1.12 0.44 -8.22
CA GLY A 27 0.08 0.84 -8.93
C GLY A 27 0.45 -0.20 -9.99
N LYS A 28 1.09 0.24 -11.06
CA LYS A 28 1.51 -0.64 -12.16
C LYS A 28 2.93 -0.32 -12.58
N SER A 29 3.73 -1.35 -12.84
CA SER A 29 5.03 -1.21 -13.49
C SER A 29 5.28 -2.40 -14.41
N GLY A 30 5.38 -2.11 -15.71
CA GLY A 30 5.45 -3.15 -16.75
C GLY A 30 4.26 -4.11 -16.67
N SER A 31 4.55 -5.40 -16.57
CA SER A 31 3.55 -6.48 -16.44
C SER A 31 3.04 -6.70 -15.02
N VAL A 32 3.63 -6.02 -14.01
CA VAL A 32 3.26 -6.19 -12.60
C VAL A 32 2.23 -5.15 -12.20
N ARG A 33 1.16 -5.60 -11.55
CA ARG A 33 0.15 -4.72 -10.94
C ARG A 33 0.08 -5.02 -9.44
N VAL A 34 0.09 -3.97 -8.64
CA VAL A 34 0.01 -4.06 -7.18
C VAL A 34 -1.21 -3.29 -6.72
N VAL A 35 -2.01 -3.92 -5.87
CA VAL A 35 -3.19 -3.33 -5.26
C VAL A 35 -2.97 -3.33 -3.75
N LEU A 36 -2.96 -2.13 -3.16
CA LEU A 36 -2.89 -1.95 -1.71
C LEU A 36 -4.31 -1.71 -1.21
N MET A 37 -4.72 -2.46 -0.19
CA MET A 37 -6.03 -2.35 0.44
C MET A 37 -5.86 -2.09 1.93
N PRO A 38 -6.74 -1.26 2.52
CA PRO A 38 -6.71 -1.01 3.96
C PRO A 38 -6.98 -2.30 4.72
N ALA A 39 -6.19 -2.55 5.76
CA ALA A 39 -6.37 -3.65 6.69
C ALA A 39 -6.72 -3.12 8.10
N PRO A 40 -7.49 -3.88 8.91
CA PRO A 40 -7.69 -3.57 10.31
C PRO A 40 -6.41 -3.73 11.14
N LYS A 41 -6.42 -3.18 12.36
CA LYS A 41 -5.26 -3.19 13.27
C LYS A 41 -4.91 -4.61 13.70
N GLY A 42 -3.62 -4.95 13.63
CA GLY A 42 -3.09 -6.25 14.11
C GLY A 42 -2.95 -7.32 13.02
N VAL A 43 -3.31 -6.99 11.77
CA VAL A 43 -3.11 -7.87 10.61
C VAL A 43 -1.64 -7.92 10.20
N GLY A 44 -0.91 -6.82 10.38
CA GLY A 44 0.46 -6.66 9.91
C GLY A 44 0.57 -6.47 8.40
N LEU A 45 1.80 -6.55 7.90
CA LEU A 45 2.11 -6.38 6.48
C LEU A 45 1.94 -7.72 5.73
N VAL A 46 0.77 -7.91 5.11
CA VAL A 46 0.48 -9.12 4.31
C VAL A 46 0.91 -8.85 2.86
N ALA A 47 2.19 -9.05 2.59
CA ALA A 47 2.83 -8.81 1.30
C ALA A 47 4.09 -9.69 1.10
N ASP A 48 4.65 -9.66 -0.12
CA ASP A 48 5.97 -10.23 -0.44
C ASP A 48 7.10 -9.55 0.36
N ASP A 49 8.24 -10.21 0.50
CA ASP A 49 9.37 -9.72 1.31
C ASP A 49 9.87 -8.33 0.86
N GLU A 50 9.99 -8.12 -0.45
CA GLU A 50 10.42 -6.83 -1.03
C GLU A 50 9.38 -5.72 -0.77
N SER A 51 8.10 -6.04 -0.95
CA SER A 51 6.99 -5.12 -0.68
C SER A 51 6.93 -4.75 0.81
N LYS A 52 7.17 -5.71 1.70
CA LYS A 52 7.23 -5.49 3.16
C LYS A 52 8.32 -4.50 3.53
N LYS A 53 9.52 -4.60 2.94
CA LYS A 53 10.62 -3.64 3.19
C LYS A 53 10.20 -2.22 2.85
N ILE A 54 9.61 -2.02 1.67
CA ILE A 54 9.15 -0.70 1.20
C ILE A 54 8.04 -0.14 2.09
N LEU A 55 7.05 -0.97 2.44
CA LEU A 55 5.92 -0.55 3.27
C LEU A 55 6.34 -0.24 4.71
N ARG A 56 7.32 -0.98 5.24
CA ARG A 56 7.92 -0.72 6.55
C ARG A 56 8.70 0.59 6.57
N LEU A 57 9.44 0.89 5.50
CA LEU A 57 10.10 2.19 5.31
C LEU A 57 9.08 3.34 5.19
N ALA A 58 7.91 3.08 4.59
CA ALA A 58 6.81 4.03 4.54
C ALA A 58 6.10 4.23 5.90
N GLY A 59 6.43 3.43 6.92
CA GLY A 59 5.84 3.52 8.25
C GLY A 59 4.38 3.07 8.31
N ILE A 60 3.97 2.18 7.39
CA ILE A 60 2.67 1.50 7.42
C ILE A 60 2.84 0.22 8.25
N LYS A 61 1.89 -0.05 9.15
CA LYS A 61 1.92 -1.23 10.02
C LYS A 61 1.06 -2.36 9.47
N ASP A 62 -0.12 -2.01 8.96
CA ASP A 62 -1.12 -2.98 8.52
C ASP A 62 -1.57 -2.64 7.09
N VAL A 63 -1.46 -3.60 6.17
CA VAL A 63 -1.97 -3.45 4.80
C VAL A 63 -2.10 -4.81 4.14
N TRP A 64 -3.14 -4.97 3.33
CA TRP A 64 -3.26 -6.10 2.43
C TRP A 64 -2.72 -5.74 1.06
N VAL A 65 -1.82 -6.57 0.54
CA VAL A 65 -1.25 -6.39 -0.79
C VAL A 65 -1.69 -7.53 -1.69
N LYS A 66 -2.27 -7.19 -2.84
CA LYS A 66 -2.53 -8.13 -3.92
C LYS A 66 -1.65 -7.79 -5.11
N THR A 67 -0.77 -8.72 -5.46
CA THR A 67 0.12 -8.61 -6.62
C THR A 67 -0.39 -9.47 -7.76
N PHE A 68 -0.35 -8.93 -8.98
CA PHE A 68 -0.73 -9.62 -10.20
C PHE A 68 0.40 -9.50 -11.24
N GLY A 69 0.55 -10.52 -12.08
CA GLY A 69 1.58 -10.57 -13.13
C GLY A 69 2.87 -11.26 -12.67
N ASN A 70 3.95 -11.03 -13.41
CA ASN A 70 5.22 -11.72 -13.18
C ASN A 70 6.03 -11.05 -12.04
N THR A 71 5.82 -11.52 -10.81
CA THR A 71 6.45 -11.00 -9.58
C THR A 71 7.93 -11.38 -9.43
N GLY A 72 8.50 -12.19 -10.34
CA GLY A 72 9.93 -12.56 -10.30
C GLY A 72 10.89 -11.38 -10.53
N MET A 73 10.44 -10.34 -11.23
CA MET A 73 11.26 -9.14 -11.47
C MET A 73 11.10 -8.11 -10.33
N ARG A 74 11.94 -8.24 -9.30
CA ARG A 74 11.91 -7.42 -8.07
C ARG A 74 11.89 -5.91 -8.32
N ILE A 75 12.62 -5.43 -9.33
CA ILE A 75 12.67 -3.99 -9.62
C ILE A 75 11.33 -3.42 -10.11
N ASN A 76 10.58 -4.20 -10.89
CA ASN A 76 9.26 -3.80 -11.36
C ASN A 76 8.24 -3.88 -10.21
N LEU A 77 8.36 -4.88 -9.35
CA LEU A 77 7.53 -4.98 -8.15
C LEU A 77 7.74 -3.76 -7.24
N ALA A 78 8.98 -3.42 -6.92
CA ALA A 78 9.31 -2.26 -6.10
C ALA A 78 8.79 -0.94 -6.71
N ARG A 79 8.96 -0.77 -8.03
CA ARG A 79 8.42 0.38 -8.77
C ARG A 79 6.89 0.42 -8.75
N ALA A 80 6.20 -0.71 -8.86
CA ALA A 80 4.74 -0.78 -8.79
C ALA A 80 4.21 -0.44 -7.39
N VAL A 81 4.88 -0.90 -6.32
CA VAL A 81 4.56 -0.51 -4.94
C VAL A 81 4.77 0.98 -4.73
N TYR A 82 5.89 1.52 -5.21
CA TYR A 82 6.17 2.95 -5.13
C TYR A 82 5.13 3.79 -5.89
N ASP A 83 4.71 3.35 -7.08
CA ASP A 83 3.65 3.98 -7.85
C ASP A 83 2.31 3.96 -7.12
N ALA A 84 1.96 2.83 -6.47
CA ALA A 84 0.75 2.72 -5.66
C ALA A 84 0.73 3.73 -4.49
N LEU A 85 1.86 3.88 -3.79
CA LEU A 85 2.02 4.87 -2.72
C LEU A 85 2.00 6.31 -3.24
N ARG A 86 2.52 6.56 -4.43
CA ARG A 86 2.44 7.86 -5.10
C ARG A 86 1.00 8.21 -5.47
N ASN A 87 0.24 7.24 -5.98
CA ASN A 87 -1.18 7.42 -6.32
C ASN A 87 -2.04 7.69 -5.08
N LEU A 88 -1.66 7.10 -3.94
CA LEU A 88 -2.28 7.40 -2.64
C LEU A 88 -2.15 8.88 -2.25
N ASN A 89 -1.05 9.54 -2.61
CA ASN A 89 -0.90 10.98 -2.37
C ASN A 89 -1.73 11.83 -3.35
N ARG A 90 -1.86 11.40 -4.62
CA ARG A 90 -2.57 12.15 -5.65
C ARG A 90 -4.08 12.19 -5.44
N TYR A 91 -4.64 11.24 -4.69
CA TYR A 91 -6.07 11.22 -4.41
C TYR A 91 -6.42 12.35 -3.44
N LYS A 92 -6.91 13.47 -3.97
CA LYS A 92 -7.60 14.49 -3.19
C LYS A 92 -8.96 13.91 -2.80
N LEU A 93 -9.28 13.90 -1.50
CA LEU A 93 -10.65 13.67 -1.05
C LEU A 93 -11.55 14.71 -1.75
N PRO A 94 -12.67 14.31 -2.38
CA PRO A 94 -13.69 15.28 -2.76
C PRO A 94 -14.18 15.94 -1.46
N GLU A 95 -14.21 17.27 -1.48
CA GLU A 95 -14.56 18.14 -0.35
C GLU A 95 -15.99 17.90 0.14
#